data_AF-A0AAV2QZB7-F1
#
_entry.id   AF-A0AAV2QZB7-F1
#
_cell.length_a   1.000
_cell.length_b   1.000
_cell.length_c   1.000
_cell.angle_alpha   90.00
_cell.angle_beta   90.00
_cell.angle_gamma   90.00
#
_symmetry.space_group_name_H-M   'P 1'
#
loop_
_entity.id
_entity.type
_entity.pdbx_description
1 polymer ?
#
loop_
_entity_poly.entity_id
_entity_poly.type
_entity_poly.pdbx_seq_one_letter_code
_entity_poly.pdbx_strand_id
1 'polypeptide(L)'
;MNEITESLLITLFNDEIDNTKVTAAQTESLKILAPILAKVLLQVENIQDNKIKELQGKISDLQSEIHKINNVKENGKILNDDHADYDNIKSLDKENNVNCNGKQEKENDSNVEDDNHSINNGSVSSKANKESDTENDKDPPDNSTSDDGTKSTPEEIAYCHYCKKLIRDSIVRAMGKTWCKNHFMCFTPKCGTPLIGKDIHHLDGSLYCSDCHSKYHVPKCHKCKEPVGEKYMDALDKLYHPECFRCANCKGIIGSGQFYIEQGKPYCATVCKHLFAKKCASCRSPIQAGDTFVEALSKTYHKLCFKCSDCKKPLEGMSFFLKDGKPVCKLHAKPKLKREVKKPL
;
A
#
# COMPACT_ATOMS: atom_id res chain seq x y z
N MET A 1 9.38 10.05 40.18
CA MET A 1 8.22 10.68 39.52
C MET A 1 7.04 9.72 39.45
N ASN A 2 7.19 8.48 38.95
CA ASN A 2 6.07 7.53 38.81
C ASN A 2 5.46 6.97 40.13
N GLU A 3 6.21 6.80 41.20
CA GLU A 3 5.62 6.33 42.50
C GLU A 3 4.86 7.45 43.23
N ILE A 4 5.22 8.71 42.97
CA ILE A 4 4.58 9.88 43.59
C ILE A 4 3.24 10.17 42.91
N THR A 5 3.10 9.89 41.61
CA THR A 5 1.85 10.12 40.87
C THR A 5 0.77 9.08 41.19
N GLU A 6 1.15 7.82 41.42
CA GLU A 6 0.20 6.74 41.73
C GLU A 6 -0.44 6.94 43.11
N SER A 7 0.35 7.34 44.11
CA SER A 7 -0.16 7.66 45.46
C SER A 7 -1.06 8.89 45.49
N LEU A 8 -0.74 9.94 44.73
CA LEU A 8 -1.54 11.17 44.59
C LEU A 8 -2.86 10.95 43.84
N LEU A 9 -2.86 10.14 42.77
CA LEU A 9 -4.09 9.78 42.04
C LEU A 9 -5.04 8.95 42.92
N ILE A 10 -4.51 8.03 43.72
CA ILE A 10 -5.32 7.24 44.67
C ILE A 10 -5.93 8.15 45.75
N THR A 11 -5.20 9.16 46.25
CA THR A 11 -5.74 10.09 47.26
C THR A 11 -6.83 10.99 46.67
N LEU A 12 -6.61 11.55 45.47
CA LEU A 12 -7.60 12.41 44.80
C LEU A 12 -8.90 11.66 44.46
N PHE A 13 -8.81 10.41 44.01
CA PHE A 13 -9.99 9.60 43.73
C PHE A 13 -10.75 9.19 45.00
N ASN A 14 -10.07 8.98 46.13
CA ASN A 14 -10.72 8.64 47.40
C ASN A 14 -11.45 9.85 48.02
N ASP A 15 -10.90 11.06 47.89
CA ASP A 15 -11.53 12.30 48.39
C ASP A 15 -12.83 12.67 47.62
N GLU A 16 -12.94 12.32 46.34
CA GLU A 16 -14.19 12.50 45.56
C GLU A 16 -15.27 11.46 45.90
N ILE A 17 -14.86 10.25 46.30
CA ILE A 17 -15.77 9.16 46.68
C ILE A 17 -16.46 9.45 48.01
N ASP A 18 -15.76 10.03 49.00
CA ASP A 18 -16.35 10.38 50.30
C ASP A 18 -17.34 11.56 50.22
N ASN A 19 -17.23 12.40 49.20
CA ASN A 19 -18.10 13.57 49.00
C ASN A 19 -19.40 13.29 48.22
N THR A 20 -19.57 12.08 47.69
CA THR A 20 -20.77 11.67 46.96
C THR A 20 -21.46 10.52 47.70
N LYS A 21 -22.79 10.57 47.87
CA LYS A 21 -23.57 9.47 48.50
C LYS A 21 -23.59 8.24 47.60
N VAL A 22 -22.45 7.57 47.49
CA VAL A 22 -22.21 6.39 46.68
C VAL A 22 -22.53 5.17 47.54
N THR A 23 -23.32 4.23 47.02
CA THR A 23 -23.69 3.02 47.76
C THR A 23 -22.47 2.11 47.95
N ALA A 24 -22.44 1.32 49.03
CA ALA A 24 -21.30 0.44 49.37
C ALA A 24 -20.80 -0.43 48.19
N ALA A 25 -21.72 -0.92 47.35
CA ALA A 25 -21.42 -1.72 46.15
C ALA A 25 -20.77 -0.91 45.00
N GLN A 26 -21.09 0.38 44.87
CA GLN A 26 -20.46 1.27 43.89
C GLN A 26 -19.03 1.63 44.33
N THR A 27 -18.79 1.83 45.62
CA THR A 27 -17.43 2.03 46.20
C THR A 27 -16.50 0.86 45.95
N GLU A 28 -16.99 -0.38 46.05
CA GLU A 28 -16.19 -1.59 45.86
C GLU A 28 -15.83 -1.79 44.38
N SER A 29 -16.75 -1.46 43.48
CA SER A 29 -16.51 -1.45 42.03
C SER A 29 -15.48 -0.39 41.62
N LEU A 30 -15.55 0.83 42.20
CA LEU A 30 -14.56 1.88 41.94
C LEU A 30 -13.15 1.52 42.45
N LYS A 31 -13.04 0.84 43.59
CA LYS A 31 -11.74 0.37 44.13
C LYS A 31 -11.04 -0.62 43.20
N ILE A 32 -11.79 -1.43 42.46
CA ILE A 32 -11.23 -2.38 41.48
C ILE A 32 -10.86 -1.66 40.18
N LEU A 33 -11.67 -0.69 39.74
CA LEU A 33 -11.48 -0.01 38.45
C LEU A 33 -10.38 1.07 38.48
N ALA A 34 -10.15 1.73 39.62
CA ALA A 34 -9.14 2.79 39.77
C ALA A 34 -7.71 2.37 39.34
N PRO A 35 -7.15 1.24 39.80
CA PRO A 35 -5.80 0.83 39.39
C PRO A 35 -5.74 0.41 37.91
N ILE A 36 -6.84 -0.11 37.35
CA ILE A 36 -6.91 -0.44 35.92
C ILE A 36 -6.89 0.84 35.08
N LEU A 37 -7.66 1.85 35.48
CA LEU A 37 -7.71 3.15 34.80
C LEU A 37 -6.35 3.87 34.86
N ALA A 38 -5.68 3.87 36.02
CA ALA A 38 -4.35 4.44 36.17
C ALA A 38 -3.31 3.78 35.23
N LYS A 39 -3.36 2.45 35.12
CA LYS A 39 -2.46 1.70 34.23
C LYS A 39 -2.73 2.01 32.75
N VAL A 40 -4.00 2.18 32.36
CA VAL A 40 -4.38 2.58 31.00
C VAL A 40 -3.90 4.00 30.70
N LEU A 41 -4.05 4.95 31.63
CA LEU A 41 -3.58 6.33 31.45
C LEU A 41 -2.05 6.40 31.28
N LEU A 42 -1.29 5.68 32.09
CA LEU A 42 0.17 5.60 31.95
C LEU A 42 0.60 4.97 30.61
N GLN A 43 -0.15 3.99 30.11
CA GLN A 43 0.10 3.43 28.78
C GLN A 43 -0.16 4.47 27.68
N VAL A 44 -1.23 5.26 27.80
CA VAL A 44 -1.57 6.31 26.84
C VAL A 44 -0.51 7.42 26.82
N GLU A 45 -0.05 7.90 27.98
CA GLU A 45 1.02 8.92 28.07
C GLU A 45 2.33 8.42 27.45
N ASN A 46 2.72 7.17 27.73
CA ASN A 46 3.95 6.60 27.17
C ASN A 46 3.87 6.41 25.64
N ILE A 47 2.69 6.11 25.10
CA ILE A 47 2.46 6.07 23.64
C ILE A 47 2.63 7.48 23.03
N GLN A 48 2.10 8.51 23.68
CA GLN A 48 2.24 9.90 23.23
C GLN A 48 3.71 10.34 23.22
N ASP A 49 4.46 10.06 24.29
CA ASP A 49 5.88 10.43 24.39
C ASP A 49 6.76 9.76 23.33
N ASN A 50 6.51 8.47 23.03
CA ASN A 50 7.24 7.76 22.00
C ASN A 50 6.95 8.34 20.60
N LYS A 51 5.70 8.73 20.34
CA LYS A 51 5.34 9.35 19.06
C LYS A 51 5.93 10.75 18.92
N ILE A 52 5.98 11.52 20.00
CA ILE A 52 6.63 12.84 20.05
C ILE A 52 8.12 12.71 19.73
N LYS A 53 8.82 11.75 20.35
CA LYS A 53 10.26 11.50 20.07
C LYS A 53 10.51 11.10 18.62
N GLU A 54 9.67 10.24 18.05
CA GLU A 54 9.77 9.84 16.63
C GLU A 54 9.61 11.05 15.70
N LEU A 55 8.64 11.93 15.97
CA LEU A 55 8.41 13.15 15.19
C LEU A 55 9.55 14.15 15.34
N GLN A 56 10.12 14.30 16.53
CA GLN A 56 11.29 15.16 16.77
C GLN A 56 12.52 14.69 15.98
N GLY A 57 12.75 13.37 15.88
CA GLY A 57 13.80 12.81 15.03
C GLY A 57 13.62 13.18 13.56
N LYS A 58 12.40 13.00 13.02
CA LYS A 58 12.06 13.36 11.64
C LYS A 58 12.25 14.86 11.34
N ILE A 59 11.93 15.73 12.31
CA ILE A 59 12.14 17.18 12.18
C ILE A 59 13.65 17.49 12.10
N SER A 60 14.47 16.85 12.93
CA SER A 60 15.94 17.04 12.91
C SER A 60 16.56 16.64 11.57
N ASP A 61 16.11 15.52 10.98
CA ASP A 61 16.60 15.06 9.68
C ASP A 61 16.25 16.06 8.55
N LEU A 62 15.01 16.56 8.54
CA LEU A 62 14.58 17.58 7.58
C LEU A 62 15.36 18.89 7.72
N GLN A 63 15.67 19.30 8.95
CA GLN A 63 16.50 20.49 9.20
C GLN A 63 17.92 20.34 8.63
N SER A 64 18.51 19.14 8.73
CA SER A 64 19.81 18.82 8.13
C SER A 64 19.79 18.90 6.60
N GLU A 65 18.73 18.39 5.96
CA GLU A 65 18.57 18.49 4.49
C GLU A 65 18.40 19.93 4.02
N ILE A 66 17.61 20.74 4.72
CA ILE A 66 17.44 22.17 4.41
C ILE A 66 18.79 22.90 4.47
N HIS A 67 19.62 22.60 5.47
CA HIS A 67 20.96 23.19 5.57
C HIS A 67 21.84 22.82 4.36
N LYS A 68 21.82 21.55 3.92
CA LYS A 68 22.56 21.10 2.74
C LYS A 68 22.11 21.85 1.48
N ILE A 69 20.81 22.05 1.30
CA ILE A 69 20.25 22.78 0.14
C ILE A 69 20.67 24.25 0.16
N ASN A 70 20.67 24.89 1.32
CA ASN A 70 21.06 26.30 1.43
C ASN A 70 22.56 26.51 1.17
N ASN A 71 23.43 25.60 1.61
CA ASN A 71 24.86 25.65 1.30
C ASN A 71 25.15 25.51 -0.22
N VAL A 72 24.33 24.74 -0.94
CA VAL A 72 24.44 24.63 -2.40
C VAL A 72 24.05 25.95 -3.10
N LYS A 73 23.11 26.71 -2.53
CA LYS A 73 22.70 28.01 -3.08
C LYS A 73 23.74 29.11 -2.88
N GLU A 74 24.47 29.13 -1.75
CA GLU A 74 25.51 30.14 -1.50
C GLU A 74 26.74 29.95 -2.39
N ASN A 75 27.11 28.71 -2.70
CA ASN A 75 28.17 28.38 -3.65
C ASN A 75 27.77 28.63 -5.13
N GLY A 76 26.52 29.02 -5.39
CA GLY A 76 25.96 29.26 -6.73
C GLY A 76 25.94 30.72 -7.19
N LYS A 77 26.56 31.66 -6.45
CA LYS A 77 26.67 33.06 -6.88
C LYS A 77 27.64 33.20 -8.07
N ILE A 78 27.09 33.18 -9.29
CA ILE A 78 27.82 33.52 -10.52
C ILE A 78 28.06 35.03 -10.51
N LEU A 79 29.34 35.43 -10.50
CA LEU A 79 29.80 36.78 -10.77
C LEU A 79 29.49 37.13 -12.24
N ASN A 80 28.83 38.27 -12.45
CA ASN A 80 28.67 38.87 -13.76
C ASN A 80 29.97 39.58 -14.11
N ASP A 81 30.82 38.95 -14.93
CA ASP A 81 31.94 39.62 -15.61
C ASP A 81 31.79 39.39 -17.11
N ASP A 82 31.73 40.49 -17.86
CA ASP A 82 31.20 40.54 -19.23
C ASP A 82 32.04 39.82 -20.30
N HIS A 83 33.20 39.21 -19.99
CA HIS A 83 34.02 38.47 -20.97
C HIS A 83 34.61 37.18 -20.38
N ALA A 84 33.77 36.26 -19.90
CA ALA A 84 34.19 34.92 -19.50
C ALA A 84 34.23 33.95 -20.71
N ASP A 85 35.41 33.37 -20.97
CA ASP A 85 35.58 32.21 -21.85
C ASP A 85 34.98 30.98 -21.15
N TYR A 86 33.89 30.41 -21.66
CA TYR A 86 33.25 29.24 -21.08
C TYR A 86 33.85 27.98 -21.70
N ASP A 87 34.92 27.44 -21.11
CA ASP A 87 35.58 26.22 -21.57
C ASP A 87 34.84 24.91 -21.20
N ASN A 88 33.72 24.98 -20.48
CA ASN A 88 33.01 23.80 -19.99
C ASN A 88 31.76 23.46 -20.80
N ILE A 89 31.92 22.95 -22.02
CA ILE A 89 30.86 22.16 -22.67
C ILE A 89 31.09 20.69 -22.33
N LYS A 90 30.26 20.13 -21.45
CA LYS A 90 30.24 18.67 -21.26
C LYS A 90 29.44 18.05 -22.41
N SER A 91 30.15 17.49 -23.39
CA SER A 91 29.55 16.55 -24.34
C SER A 91 29.17 15.29 -23.57
N LEU A 92 27.86 15.03 -23.47
CA LEU A 92 27.33 13.88 -22.76
C LEU A 92 26.84 12.88 -23.81
N ASP A 93 27.55 11.77 -23.93
CA ASP A 93 27.11 10.57 -24.66
C ASP A 93 26.41 9.60 -23.69
N LYS A 94 25.62 10.15 -22.78
CA LYS A 94 24.85 9.37 -21.82
C LYS A 94 23.46 9.14 -22.37
N GLU A 95 22.93 7.93 -22.18
CA GLU A 95 21.49 7.72 -22.26
C GLU A 95 20.82 8.81 -21.44
N ASN A 96 19.88 9.52 -22.06
CA ASN A 96 19.14 10.55 -21.38
C ASN A 96 18.35 9.89 -20.26
N ASN A 97 18.95 9.85 -19.07
CA ASN A 97 18.30 9.39 -17.87
C ASN A 97 17.38 10.54 -17.47
N VAL A 98 16.26 10.67 -18.20
CA VAL A 98 15.07 11.28 -17.63
C VAL A 98 14.98 10.62 -16.27
N ASN A 99 15.00 11.41 -15.19
CA ASN A 99 14.92 10.89 -13.82
C ASN A 99 13.49 10.38 -13.56
N CYS A 100 13.06 9.50 -14.43
CA CYS A 100 11.97 8.58 -14.33
C CYS A 100 12.55 7.38 -13.55
N ASN A 101 12.94 7.59 -12.28
CA ASN A 101 13.12 6.50 -11.33
C ASN A 101 11.73 5.99 -10.97
N GLY A 102 11.19 5.10 -11.81
CA GLY A 102 9.83 4.60 -11.68
C GLY A 102 9.65 3.85 -10.37
N LYS A 103 8.51 4.07 -9.71
CA LYS A 103 8.05 3.14 -8.68
C LYS A 103 7.52 1.89 -9.39
N GLN A 104 7.84 0.75 -8.80
CA GLN A 104 7.36 -0.54 -9.24
C GLN A 104 6.65 -1.15 -8.04
N GLU A 105 5.34 -1.23 -8.11
CA GLU A 105 4.56 -1.95 -7.13
C GLU A 105 4.23 -3.32 -7.71
N LYS A 106 4.39 -4.33 -6.88
CA LYS A 106 4.14 -5.71 -7.29
C LYS A 106 2.63 -5.90 -7.36
N GLU A 107 2.20 -6.60 -8.40
CA GLU A 107 0.92 -7.29 -8.34
C GLU A 107 1.01 -8.26 -7.16
N ASN A 108 0.16 -8.04 -6.17
CA ASN A 108 0.04 -8.94 -5.05
C ASN A 108 -1.02 -9.95 -5.44
N ASP A 109 -0.59 -11.20 -5.57
CA ASP A 109 -1.47 -12.33 -5.40
C ASP A 109 -1.56 -12.56 -3.90
N SER A 110 -2.74 -12.48 -3.31
CA SER A 110 -2.95 -12.96 -1.96
C SER A 110 -2.75 -14.47 -1.92
N ASN A 111 -1.49 -14.91 -1.84
CA ASN A 111 -1.14 -16.13 -1.12
C ASN A 111 -1.22 -15.80 0.38
N VAL A 112 -2.38 -15.32 0.81
CA VAL A 112 -2.76 -15.58 2.18
C VAL A 112 -3.04 -17.06 2.14
N GLU A 113 -2.31 -17.84 2.93
CA GLU A 113 -2.83 -19.11 3.46
C GLU A 113 -4.06 -18.74 4.32
N ASP A 114 -5.07 -18.18 3.69
CA ASP A 114 -6.40 -18.31 4.18
C ASP A 114 -6.61 -19.81 4.09
N ASP A 115 -7.18 -20.41 5.12
CA ASP A 115 -7.88 -21.68 4.98
C ASP A 115 -9.11 -21.53 4.02
N ASN A 116 -9.00 -20.73 2.95
CA ASN A 116 -9.79 -20.68 1.74
C ASN A 116 -9.54 -21.96 0.93
N HIS A 117 -9.72 -23.11 1.57
CA HIS A 117 -10.45 -24.13 0.83
C HIS A 117 -11.87 -23.61 0.70
N SER A 118 -12.37 -23.48 -0.53
CA SER A 118 -13.76 -23.82 -0.78
C SER A 118 -13.93 -25.22 -0.24
N ILE A 119 -14.31 -25.33 1.03
CA ILE A 119 -14.62 -26.61 1.63
C ILE A 119 -15.91 -27.01 0.94
N ASN A 120 -15.77 -27.87 -0.06
CA ASN A 120 -16.90 -28.67 -0.47
C ASN A 120 -17.37 -29.40 0.79
N ASN A 121 -18.65 -29.22 1.09
CA ASN A 121 -19.44 -30.02 2.03
C ASN A 121 -19.66 -29.45 3.43
N GLY A 122 -20.93 -29.50 3.82
CA GLY A 122 -21.31 -30.21 5.04
C GLY A 122 -21.97 -31.53 4.63
N SER A 123 -21.41 -32.68 5.02
CA SER A 123 -22.08 -33.97 4.85
C SER A 123 -23.23 -34.03 5.84
N VAL A 124 -24.46 -34.10 5.36
CA VAL A 124 -25.62 -34.32 6.24
C VAL A 124 -25.69 -35.81 6.52
N SER A 125 -25.26 -36.23 7.71
CA SER A 125 -25.55 -37.57 8.20
C SER A 125 -26.90 -37.54 8.93
N SER A 126 -27.88 -38.28 8.41
CA SER A 126 -29.17 -38.49 9.06
C SER A 126 -29.11 -39.76 9.90
N LYS A 127 -29.43 -39.71 11.20
CA LYS A 127 -29.85 -40.90 11.96
C LYS A 127 -31.24 -41.29 11.45
N ALA A 128 -31.38 -42.49 10.87
CA ALA A 128 -32.68 -43.08 10.56
C ALA A 128 -33.11 -43.92 11.77
N ASN A 129 -34.01 -43.42 12.60
CA ASN A 129 -34.68 -44.24 13.60
C ASN A 129 -35.90 -44.88 12.93
N LYS A 130 -35.88 -46.21 12.76
CA LYS A 130 -37.08 -47.01 12.52
C LYS A 130 -37.79 -47.19 13.86
N GLU A 131 -38.99 -46.66 13.97
CA GLU A 131 -39.97 -47.13 14.96
C GLU A 131 -40.46 -48.52 14.56
N SER A 132 -40.57 -49.39 15.56
CA SER A 132 -40.94 -50.79 15.47
C SER A 132 -42.45 -50.97 15.30
N ASP A 133 -42.86 -51.84 14.38
CA ASP A 133 -44.10 -52.62 14.47
C ASP A 133 -43.84 -54.06 14.00
N THR A 134 -44.54 -54.99 14.64
CA THR A 134 -44.34 -56.44 14.78
C THR A 134 -44.75 -57.30 13.57
N GLU A 135 -44.08 -58.46 13.39
CA GLU A 135 -44.65 -59.85 13.31
C GLU A 135 -43.80 -60.86 12.50
N ASN A 136 -43.47 -61.99 13.17
CA ASN A 136 -43.22 -63.40 12.80
C ASN A 136 -42.83 -63.84 11.36
N ASP A 137 -41.73 -64.61 11.21
CA ASP A 137 -41.76 -66.10 11.06
C ASP A 137 -40.37 -66.76 10.81
N LYS A 138 -40.07 -67.75 11.68
CA LYS A 138 -39.35 -69.06 11.58
C LYS A 138 -38.23 -69.38 10.53
N ASP A 139 -37.02 -69.56 11.08
CA ASP A 139 -36.14 -70.77 11.13
C ASP A 139 -35.33 -71.34 9.92
N PRO A 140 -34.18 -72.06 10.19
CA PRO A 140 -32.87 -71.98 9.48
C PRO A 140 -32.43 -73.34 8.83
N PRO A 141 -31.15 -73.67 8.42
CA PRO A 141 -29.90 -73.72 9.25
C PRO A 141 -28.51 -73.48 8.55
N ASP A 142 -27.48 -73.26 9.39
CA ASP A 142 -26.04 -73.66 9.39
C ASP A 142 -25.16 -73.55 8.11
N ASN A 143 -23.88 -73.15 8.14
CA ASN A 143 -22.85 -73.47 9.12
C ASN A 143 -21.63 -72.49 9.08
N SER A 144 -21.09 -72.24 10.28
CA SER A 144 -19.86 -71.59 10.79
C SER A 144 -18.66 -71.30 9.86
N THR A 145 -17.91 -70.20 10.05
CA THR A 145 -16.86 -70.11 11.11
C THR A 145 -16.33 -68.69 11.40
N SER A 146 -16.32 -68.36 12.71
CA SER A 146 -15.40 -67.53 13.52
C SER A 146 -15.22 -66.02 13.29
N ASP A 147 -15.93 -65.26 14.13
CA ASP A 147 -15.44 -64.21 15.04
C ASP A 147 -14.35 -63.23 14.57
N ASP A 148 -14.79 -62.00 14.27
CA ASP A 148 -14.26 -60.84 15.00
C ASP A 148 -15.40 -59.84 15.24
N GLY A 149 -15.57 -59.45 16.50
CA GLY A 149 -16.75 -58.75 16.99
C GLY A 149 -16.93 -57.39 16.33
N THR A 150 -18.11 -57.18 15.74
CA THR A 150 -18.62 -55.84 15.44
C THR A 150 -18.86 -55.13 16.78
N LYS A 151 -17.81 -54.49 17.30
CA LYS A 151 -17.95 -53.48 18.34
C LYS A 151 -18.77 -52.35 17.73
N SER A 152 -20.05 -52.29 18.10
CA SER A 152 -20.84 -51.07 18.09
C SER A 152 -19.97 -49.96 18.66
N THR A 153 -19.59 -49.03 17.79
CA THR A 153 -18.88 -47.82 18.22
C THR A 153 -19.79 -47.08 19.19
N PRO A 154 -19.26 -46.52 20.30
CA PRO A 154 -20.06 -45.74 21.24
C PRO A 154 -20.78 -44.64 20.47
N GLU A 155 -22.07 -44.43 20.74
CA GLU A 155 -22.83 -43.32 20.16
C GLU A 155 -22.05 -42.02 20.32
N GLU A 156 -21.51 -41.48 19.21
CA GLU A 156 -20.66 -40.30 19.27
C GLU A 156 -21.55 -39.07 19.56
N ILE A 157 -21.63 -38.72 20.85
CA ILE A 157 -22.39 -37.57 21.36
C ILE A 157 -21.77 -36.29 20.78
N ALA A 158 -22.50 -35.60 19.89
CA ALA A 158 -22.02 -34.38 19.23
C ALA A 158 -22.72 -33.11 19.75
N TYR A 159 -21.94 -32.08 20.10
CA TYR A 159 -22.45 -30.79 20.55
C TYR A 159 -22.24 -29.70 19.50
N CYS A 160 -23.27 -28.89 19.24
CA CYS A 160 -23.16 -27.78 18.30
C CYS A 160 -22.11 -26.77 18.76
N HIS A 161 -21.16 -26.45 17.88
CA HIS A 161 -20.09 -25.51 18.14
C HIS A 161 -20.61 -24.11 18.51
N TYR A 162 -21.73 -23.69 17.92
CA TYR A 162 -22.33 -22.37 18.18
C TYR A 162 -23.14 -22.36 19.49
N CYS A 163 -24.23 -23.13 19.57
CA CYS A 163 -25.14 -23.06 20.73
C CYS A 163 -24.78 -23.97 21.91
N LYS A 164 -23.73 -24.79 21.77
CA LYS A 164 -23.24 -25.74 22.79
C LYS A 164 -24.26 -26.80 23.23
N LYS A 165 -25.36 -26.97 22.49
CA LYS A 165 -26.40 -27.98 22.76
C LYS A 165 -26.10 -29.28 22.04
N LEU A 166 -26.53 -30.39 22.64
CA LEU A 166 -26.50 -31.72 22.03
C LEU A 166 -27.28 -31.73 20.71
N ILE A 167 -26.66 -32.26 19.65
CA ILE A 167 -27.29 -32.44 18.34
C ILE A 167 -27.92 -33.84 18.33
N ARG A 168 -29.26 -33.91 18.30
CA ARG A 168 -30.00 -35.18 18.35
C ARG A 168 -30.22 -35.81 16.96
N ASP A 169 -30.44 -34.96 15.96
CA ASP A 169 -30.88 -35.41 14.64
C ASP A 169 -29.73 -35.34 13.62
N SER A 170 -29.78 -34.35 12.73
CA SER A 170 -28.80 -34.17 11.67
C SER A 170 -27.63 -33.32 12.14
N ILE A 171 -26.45 -33.92 12.11
CA ILE A 171 -25.19 -33.25 12.39
C ILE A 171 -24.63 -32.71 11.09
N VAL A 172 -24.24 -31.44 11.07
CA VAL A 172 -23.43 -30.87 10.00
C VAL A 172 -21.98 -30.85 10.48
N ARG A 173 -21.09 -31.56 9.80
CA ARG A 173 -19.65 -31.56 10.09
C ARG A 173 -18.95 -30.66 9.08
N ALA A 174 -18.25 -29.65 9.58
CA ALA A 174 -17.50 -28.69 8.77
C ALA A 174 -16.37 -28.10 9.61
N MET A 175 -15.17 -27.94 9.03
CA MET A 175 -14.00 -27.33 9.68
C MET A 175 -13.60 -28.01 11.00
N GLY A 176 -13.67 -29.35 11.06
CA GLY A 176 -13.39 -30.11 12.29
C GLY A 176 -14.38 -29.88 13.44
N LYS A 177 -15.47 -29.15 13.19
CA LYS A 177 -16.52 -28.79 14.15
C LYS A 177 -17.84 -29.44 13.75
N THR A 178 -18.71 -29.60 14.74
CA THR A 178 -20.09 -30.06 14.52
C THR A 178 -21.08 -28.93 14.76
N TRP A 179 -22.11 -28.86 13.92
CA TRP A 179 -23.10 -27.78 13.93
C TRP A 179 -24.49 -28.41 13.82
N CYS A 180 -25.48 -27.81 14.50
CA CYS A 180 -26.86 -28.13 14.16
C CYS A 180 -27.24 -27.38 12.88
N LYS A 181 -28.20 -27.92 12.12
CA LYS A 181 -28.70 -27.31 10.87
C LYS A 181 -29.04 -25.83 11.02
N ASN A 182 -29.64 -25.44 12.15
CA ASN A 182 -30.07 -24.06 12.40
C ASN A 182 -28.93 -23.08 12.67
N HIS A 183 -27.74 -23.54 13.05
CA HIS A 183 -26.58 -22.67 13.29
C HIS A 183 -25.48 -22.83 12.24
N PHE A 184 -25.72 -23.65 11.21
CA PHE A 184 -24.87 -23.72 10.02
C PHE A 184 -25.39 -22.74 8.94
N MET A 185 -25.40 -21.46 9.30
CA MET A 185 -25.95 -20.35 8.51
C MET A 185 -24.95 -19.19 8.46
N CYS A 186 -25.11 -18.31 7.47
CA CYS A 186 -24.29 -17.10 7.39
C CYS A 186 -24.47 -16.25 8.66
N PHE A 187 -23.35 -15.91 9.29
CA PHE A 187 -23.29 -15.14 10.53
C PHE A 187 -23.76 -13.69 10.37
N THR A 188 -23.80 -13.16 9.14
CA THR A 188 -24.32 -11.81 8.86
C THR A 188 -25.77 -11.69 9.37
N PRO A 189 -26.06 -10.77 10.32
CA PRO A 189 -27.35 -10.70 11.02
C PRO A 189 -28.58 -10.55 10.11
N LYS A 190 -28.42 -10.03 8.90
CA LYS A 190 -29.50 -9.83 7.91
C LYS A 190 -29.54 -10.87 6.80
N CYS A 191 -28.60 -11.81 6.77
CA CYS A 191 -28.52 -12.83 5.72
C CYS A 191 -29.14 -14.15 6.18
N GLY A 192 -28.62 -14.72 7.27
CA GLY A 192 -29.09 -15.98 7.84
C GLY A 192 -29.21 -17.15 6.86
N THR A 193 -28.55 -17.09 5.70
CA THR A 193 -28.70 -18.09 4.66
C THR A 193 -28.07 -19.41 5.11
N PRO A 194 -28.77 -20.55 5.04
CA PRO A 194 -28.18 -21.85 5.31
C PRO A 194 -27.00 -22.10 4.37
N LEU A 195 -25.88 -22.56 4.93
CA LEU A 195 -24.62 -22.73 4.20
C LEU A 195 -24.42 -24.16 3.68
N ILE A 196 -25.38 -25.05 3.93
CA ILE A 196 -25.34 -26.44 3.46
C ILE A 196 -25.37 -26.45 1.93
N GLY A 197 -24.34 -27.03 1.31
CA GLY A 197 -24.22 -27.14 -0.16
C GLY A 197 -23.90 -25.82 -0.86
N LYS A 198 -23.39 -24.82 -0.14
CA LYS A 198 -22.94 -23.53 -0.70
C LYS A 198 -21.46 -23.32 -0.43
N ASP A 199 -20.83 -22.44 -1.21
CA ASP A 199 -19.51 -21.92 -0.90
C ASP A 199 -19.55 -21.14 0.43
N ILE A 200 -18.61 -21.47 1.31
CA ILE A 200 -18.47 -20.89 2.64
C ILE A 200 -17.12 -20.21 2.78
N HIS A 201 -17.12 -19.04 3.42
CA HIS A 201 -15.91 -18.34 3.84
C HIS A 201 -15.85 -18.31 5.36
N HIS A 202 -14.68 -18.64 5.91
CA HIS A 202 -14.43 -18.63 7.34
C HIS A 202 -13.55 -17.44 7.71
N LEU A 203 -14.02 -16.60 8.62
CA LEU A 203 -13.28 -15.46 9.12
C LEU A 203 -13.53 -15.32 10.62
N ASP A 204 -12.45 -15.26 11.42
CA ASP A 204 -12.49 -15.08 12.88
C ASP A 204 -13.45 -16.06 13.60
N GLY A 205 -13.48 -17.33 13.18
CA GLY A 205 -14.35 -18.35 13.78
C GLY A 205 -15.80 -18.32 13.32
N SER A 206 -16.17 -17.40 12.42
CA SER A 206 -17.52 -17.20 11.90
C SER A 206 -17.64 -17.62 10.43
N LEU A 207 -18.83 -18.07 10.03
CA LEU A 207 -19.09 -18.57 8.69
C LEU A 207 -19.92 -17.56 7.89
N TYR A 208 -19.50 -17.28 6.65
CA TYR A 208 -20.15 -16.31 5.75
C TYR A 208 -20.44 -16.95 4.40
N CYS A 209 -21.57 -16.60 3.78
CA CYS A 209 -21.78 -16.92 2.36
C CYS A 209 -20.92 -16.02 1.47
N SER A 210 -20.68 -16.44 0.23
CA SER A 210 -19.88 -15.67 -0.75
C SER A 210 -20.33 -14.23 -0.93
N ASP A 211 -21.65 -13.98 -0.99
CA ASP A 211 -22.19 -12.62 -1.14
C ASP A 211 -21.85 -11.73 0.06
N CYS A 212 -22.00 -12.25 1.28
CA CYS A 212 -21.70 -11.47 2.49
C CYS A 212 -20.20 -11.29 2.68
N HIS A 213 -19.41 -12.33 2.42
CA HIS A 213 -17.96 -12.26 2.48
C HIS A 213 -17.43 -11.18 1.53
N SER A 214 -17.80 -11.27 0.24
CA SER A 214 -17.41 -10.29 -0.78
C SER A 214 -17.86 -8.87 -0.43
N LYS A 215 -19.07 -8.70 0.11
CA LYS A 215 -19.63 -7.37 0.37
C LYS A 215 -19.03 -6.65 1.58
N TYR A 216 -18.77 -7.38 2.66
CA TYR A 216 -18.45 -6.79 3.97
C TYR A 216 -17.02 -7.05 4.44
N HIS A 217 -16.39 -8.12 3.94
CA HIS A 217 -15.09 -8.56 4.44
C HIS A 217 -13.96 -8.38 3.42
N VAL A 218 -14.29 -8.33 2.13
CA VAL A 218 -13.30 -8.09 1.08
C VAL A 218 -13.05 -6.57 0.92
N PRO A 219 -11.79 -6.11 0.95
CA PRO A 219 -11.43 -4.71 0.70
C PRO A 219 -11.92 -4.21 -0.66
N LYS A 220 -12.19 -2.91 -0.78
CA LYS A 220 -12.78 -2.33 -2.00
C LYS A 220 -11.78 -1.54 -2.83
N CYS A 221 -11.93 -1.64 -4.14
CA CYS A 221 -11.10 -0.96 -5.10
C CYS A 221 -11.33 0.55 -4.97
N HIS A 222 -10.26 1.31 -4.82
CA HIS A 222 -10.37 2.75 -4.64
C HIS A 222 -11.04 3.43 -5.84
N LYS A 223 -10.89 2.88 -7.04
CA LYS A 223 -11.46 3.43 -8.28
C LYS A 223 -12.92 3.05 -8.51
N CYS A 224 -13.25 1.76 -8.62
CA CYS A 224 -14.60 1.31 -8.97
C CYS A 224 -15.50 1.05 -7.76
N LYS A 225 -14.95 1.02 -6.54
CA LYS A 225 -15.65 0.72 -5.27
C LYS A 225 -16.17 -0.71 -5.15
N GLU A 226 -15.87 -1.59 -6.10
CA GLU A 226 -16.16 -3.02 -6.02
C GLU A 226 -15.10 -3.77 -5.21
N PRO A 227 -15.46 -4.91 -4.59
CA PRO A 227 -14.54 -5.79 -3.88
C PRO A 227 -13.32 -6.17 -4.74
N VAL A 228 -12.15 -6.12 -4.13
CA VAL A 228 -10.88 -6.49 -4.73
C VAL A 228 -10.65 -7.95 -4.40
N GLY A 229 -10.72 -8.81 -5.41
CA GLY A 229 -10.48 -10.24 -5.23
C GLY A 229 -9.01 -10.56 -4.96
N GLU A 230 -8.62 -11.80 -5.28
CA GLU A 230 -7.28 -12.34 -4.99
C GLU A 230 -6.13 -11.55 -5.63
N LYS A 231 -6.38 -10.93 -6.79
CA LYS A 231 -5.38 -10.16 -7.54
C LYS A 231 -5.61 -8.68 -7.42
N TYR A 232 -4.59 -7.99 -6.93
CA TYR A 232 -4.68 -6.55 -6.74
C TYR A 232 -3.37 -5.81 -6.83
N MET A 233 -3.52 -4.51 -7.05
CA MET A 233 -2.45 -3.52 -6.98
C MET A 233 -2.58 -2.78 -5.66
N ASP A 234 -1.55 -2.86 -4.83
CA ASP A 234 -1.39 -1.95 -3.69
C ASP A 234 -0.55 -0.76 -4.13
N ALA A 235 -1.21 0.38 -4.27
CA ALA A 235 -0.63 1.59 -4.82
C ALA A 235 -1.14 2.84 -4.14
N LEU A 236 -0.27 3.82 -3.87
CA LEU A 236 -0.69 5.10 -3.26
C LEU A 236 -1.49 4.88 -1.95
N ASP A 237 -1.05 3.92 -1.13
CA ASP A 237 -1.69 3.47 0.12
C ASP A 237 -3.15 3.02 -0.07
N LYS A 238 -3.46 2.47 -1.25
CA LYS A 238 -4.82 2.13 -1.69
C LYS A 238 -4.80 0.88 -2.57
N LEU A 239 -5.89 0.13 -2.51
CA LEU A 239 -6.07 -1.07 -3.33
C LEU A 239 -6.81 -0.77 -4.63
N TYR A 240 -6.34 -1.35 -5.72
CA TYR A 240 -6.98 -1.27 -7.04
C TYR A 240 -7.00 -2.64 -7.69
N HIS A 241 -8.00 -2.89 -8.54
CA HIS A 241 -7.86 -3.95 -9.54
C HIS A 241 -6.71 -3.60 -10.52
N PRO A 242 -5.98 -4.60 -11.06
CA PRO A 242 -4.94 -4.36 -12.06
C PRO A 242 -5.43 -3.51 -13.25
N GLU A 243 -6.66 -3.77 -13.70
CA GLU A 243 -7.29 -3.01 -14.79
C GLU A 243 -7.80 -1.62 -14.37
N CYS A 244 -7.99 -1.41 -13.07
CA CYS A 244 -8.41 -0.13 -12.53
C CYS A 244 -7.24 0.84 -12.39
N PHE A 245 -6.02 0.35 -12.17
CA PHE A 245 -4.82 1.16 -12.04
C PHE A 245 -4.34 1.67 -13.41
N ARG A 246 -4.71 2.91 -13.74
CA ARG A 246 -4.54 3.50 -15.08
C ARG A 246 -3.82 4.83 -15.04
N CYS A 247 -3.07 5.11 -16.09
CA CYS A 247 -2.38 6.38 -16.25
C CYS A 247 -3.38 7.55 -16.31
N ALA A 248 -3.12 8.59 -15.52
CA ALA A 248 -3.95 9.79 -15.45
C ALA A 248 -4.04 10.53 -16.79
N ASN A 249 -3.00 10.44 -17.63
CA ASN A 249 -2.92 11.10 -18.94
C ASN A 249 -3.50 10.24 -20.07
N CYS A 250 -2.87 9.10 -20.39
CA CYS A 250 -3.26 8.29 -21.55
C CYS A 250 -4.42 7.31 -21.28
N LYS A 251 -4.84 7.15 -20.02
CA LYS A 251 -5.86 6.18 -19.57
C LYS A 251 -5.52 4.71 -19.84
N GLY A 252 -4.32 4.42 -20.34
CA GLY A 252 -3.77 3.08 -20.46
C GLY A 252 -3.61 2.40 -19.10
N ILE A 253 -3.78 1.08 -19.08
CA ILE A 253 -3.54 0.25 -17.89
C ILE A 253 -2.04 0.27 -17.59
N ILE A 254 -1.70 0.48 -16.32
CA ILE A 254 -0.32 0.43 -15.85
C ILE A 254 0.04 -1.00 -15.43
N GLY A 255 -0.88 -1.69 -14.73
CA GLY A 255 -0.63 -3.03 -14.16
C GLY A 255 0.57 -3.05 -13.23
N SER A 256 1.30 -4.17 -13.20
CA SER A 256 2.62 -4.35 -12.57
C SER A 256 3.79 -3.58 -13.23
N GLY A 257 3.51 -2.79 -14.26
CA GLY A 257 4.51 -1.97 -14.93
C GLY A 257 5.02 -0.81 -14.07
N GLN A 258 6.21 -0.30 -14.41
CA GLN A 258 6.74 0.91 -13.77
C GLN A 258 5.82 2.11 -14.00
N PHE A 259 5.63 2.90 -12.94
CA PHE A 259 4.82 4.10 -12.97
C PHE A 259 5.43 5.25 -12.17
N TYR A 260 4.83 6.42 -12.38
CA TYR A 260 5.33 7.70 -11.89
C TYR A 260 4.20 8.43 -11.20
N ILE A 261 4.49 9.08 -10.08
CA ILE A 261 3.47 9.81 -9.32
C ILE A 261 3.78 11.29 -9.44
N GLU A 262 2.84 12.04 -9.99
CA GLU A 262 2.89 13.49 -10.03
C GLU A 262 1.59 14.01 -9.41
N GLN A 263 1.69 14.86 -8.37
CA GLN A 263 0.54 15.39 -7.63
C GLN A 263 -0.47 14.31 -7.17
N GLY A 264 0.05 13.16 -6.72
CA GLY A 264 -0.77 12.03 -6.25
C GLY A 264 -1.49 11.24 -7.34
N LYS A 265 -1.17 11.47 -8.63
CA LYS A 265 -1.76 10.76 -9.77
C LYS A 265 -0.72 9.86 -10.44
N PRO A 266 -1.08 8.62 -10.83
CA PRO A 266 -0.15 7.70 -11.49
C PRO A 266 -0.04 7.96 -13.00
N TYR A 267 1.17 7.89 -13.54
CA TYR A 267 1.50 8.06 -14.95
C TYR A 267 2.33 6.86 -15.44
N CYS A 268 2.05 6.38 -16.66
CA CYS A 268 2.82 5.29 -17.23
C CYS A 268 4.20 5.78 -17.71
N ALA A 269 5.15 4.84 -17.87
CA ALA A 269 6.50 5.15 -18.36
C ALA A 269 6.54 5.90 -19.69
N THR A 270 5.64 5.57 -20.62
CA THR A 270 5.55 6.26 -21.92
C THR A 270 5.24 7.74 -21.72
N VAL A 271 4.26 8.06 -20.87
CA VAL A 271 3.89 9.45 -20.60
C VAL A 271 4.98 10.15 -19.78
N CYS A 272 5.65 9.48 -18.85
CA CYS A 272 6.80 10.06 -18.12
C CYS A 272 7.87 10.54 -19.09
N LYS A 273 8.26 9.68 -20.04
CA LYS A 273 9.26 10.01 -21.06
C LYS A 273 8.85 11.21 -21.90
N HIS A 274 7.57 11.34 -22.27
CA HIS A 274 7.13 12.46 -23.10
C HIS A 274 6.94 13.78 -22.34
N LEU A 275 6.40 13.73 -21.12
CA LEU A 275 6.09 14.93 -20.34
C LEU A 275 7.32 15.51 -19.64
N PHE A 276 8.25 14.65 -19.20
CA PHE A 276 9.39 15.06 -18.37
C PHE A 276 10.75 14.95 -19.07
N ALA A 277 10.77 14.61 -20.37
CA ALA A 277 12.01 14.68 -21.13
C ALA A 277 12.56 16.12 -21.16
N LYS A 278 13.87 16.24 -20.91
CA LYS A 278 14.62 17.48 -21.14
C LYS A 278 14.39 17.93 -22.58
N LYS A 279 13.96 19.18 -22.77
CA LYS A 279 13.72 19.76 -24.10
C LYS A 279 14.94 20.55 -24.57
N CYS A 280 15.28 20.43 -25.84
CA CYS A 280 16.33 21.22 -26.45
C CYS A 280 15.93 22.70 -26.45
N ALA A 281 16.74 23.58 -25.86
CA ALA A 281 16.43 25.00 -25.77
C ALA A 281 16.43 25.74 -27.13
N SER A 282 17.00 25.14 -28.17
CA SER A 282 17.10 25.72 -29.52
C SER A 282 15.97 25.27 -30.45
N CYS A 283 15.66 23.96 -30.53
CA CYS A 283 14.57 23.46 -31.39
C CYS A 283 13.26 23.16 -30.64
N ARG A 284 13.26 23.21 -29.31
CA ARG A 284 12.12 22.91 -28.42
C ARG A 284 11.64 21.45 -28.43
N SER A 285 12.23 20.58 -29.26
CA SER A 285 11.94 19.15 -29.26
C SER A 285 12.54 18.44 -28.03
N PRO A 286 11.90 17.38 -27.51
CA PRO A 286 12.48 16.53 -26.47
C PRO A 286 13.79 15.91 -26.94
N ILE A 287 14.78 15.84 -26.04
CA ILE A 287 16.01 15.08 -26.27
C ILE A 287 15.69 13.62 -25.90
N GLN A 288 15.76 12.69 -26.86
CA GLN A 288 15.36 11.29 -26.70
C GLN A 288 16.48 10.43 -26.10
N ALA A 289 16.16 9.20 -25.71
CA ALA A 289 17.17 8.22 -25.31
C ALA A 289 17.99 7.80 -26.54
N GLY A 290 19.32 7.94 -26.47
CA GLY A 290 20.23 7.75 -27.60
C GLY A 290 20.61 9.04 -28.33
N ASP A 291 19.90 10.15 -28.08
CA ASP A 291 20.32 11.45 -28.60
C ASP A 291 21.57 11.93 -27.88
N THR A 292 22.49 12.46 -28.68
CA THR A 292 23.71 13.07 -28.17
C THR A 292 23.47 14.56 -27.92
N PHE A 293 23.77 15.02 -26.71
CA PHE A 293 23.42 16.36 -26.24
C PHE A 293 24.55 17.06 -25.50
N VAL A 294 24.41 18.38 -25.36
CA VAL A 294 25.31 19.25 -24.60
C VAL A 294 24.53 20.04 -23.56
N GLU A 295 25.13 20.22 -22.39
CA GLU A 295 24.66 21.14 -21.37
C GLU A 295 25.51 22.41 -21.41
N ALA A 296 24.88 23.54 -21.67
CA ALA A 296 25.52 24.85 -21.74
C ALA A 296 24.53 25.93 -21.30
N LEU A 297 25.00 27.01 -20.66
CA LEU A 297 24.14 28.12 -20.23
C LEU A 297 22.96 27.66 -19.34
N SER A 298 23.21 26.66 -18.48
CA SER A 298 22.20 26.02 -17.62
C SER A 298 20.99 25.44 -18.39
N LYS A 299 21.15 25.14 -19.68
CA LYS A 299 20.15 24.56 -20.57
C LYS A 299 20.73 23.38 -21.33
N THR A 300 19.84 22.54 -21.85
CA THR A 300 20.19 21.36 -22.66
C THR A 300 19.91 21.61 -24.13
N TYR A 301 20.82 21.20 -25.00
CA TYR A 301 20.70 21.32 -26.45
C TYR A 301 21.10 20.01 -27.11
N HIS A 302 20.46 19.62 -28.22
CA HIS A 302 21.08 18.63 -29.11
C HIS A 302 22.45 19.15 -29.58
N LYS A 303 23.42 18.26 -29.81
CA LYS A 303 24.75 18.64 -30.30
C LYS A 303 24.69 19.54 -31.53
N LEU A 304 23.88 19.18 -32.52
CA LEU A 304 23.67 19.97 -33.75
C LEU A 304 22.86 21.26 -33.53
N CYS A 305 22.12 21.34 -32.43
CA CYS A 305 21.30 22.50 -32.10
C CYS A 305 22.11 23.61 -31.39
N PHE A 306 23.21 23.25 -30.72
CA PHE A 306 24.14 24.18 -30.09
C PHE A 306 25.15 24.71 -31.11
N LYS A 307 24.81 25.84 -31.73
CA LYS A 307 25.56 26.41 -32.86
C LYS A 307 25.76 27.91 -32.69
N CYS A 308 26.80 28.42 -33.34
CA CYS A 308 27.08 29.85 -33.38
C CYS A 308 25.90 30.62 -33.95
N SER A 309 25.51 31.69 -33.26
CA SER A 309 24.36 32.51 -33.66
C SER A 309 24.57 33.21 -35.01
N ASP A 310 25.83 33.53 -35.35
CA ASP A 310 26.19 34.27 -36.56
C ASP A 310 26.45 33.34 -37.75
N CYS A 311 27.27 32.28 -37.61
CA CYS A 311 27.63 31.41 -38.73
C CYS A 311 26.96 30.04 -38.74
N LYS A 312 26.13 29.72 -37.75
CA LYS A 312 25.39 28.46 -37.62
C LYS A 312 26.25 27.19 -37.53
N LYS A 313 27.57 27.30 -37.43
CA LYS A 313 28.46 26.16 -37.18
C LYS A 313 28.21 25.56 -35.80
N PRO A 314 28.13 24.23 -35.66
CA PRO A 314 28.09 23.57 -34.36
C PRO A 314 29.26 24.02 -33.48
N LEU A 315 28.99 24.21 -32.19
CA LEU A 315 29.98 24.63 -31.20
C LEU A 315 30.40 23.47 -30.28
N GLU A 316 29.95 22.25 -30.57
CA GLU A 316 30.34 21.07 -29.81
C GLU A 316 31.87 20.90 -29.82
N GLY A 317 32.46 20.72 -28.63
CA GLY A 317 33.90 20.54 -28.46
C GLY A 317 34.75 21.77 -28.82
N MET A 318 34.11 22.92 -29.08
CA MET A 318 34.80 24.18 -29.38
C MET A 318 34.56 25.19 -28.26
N SER A 319 35.53 26.06 -28.00
CA SER A 319 35.29 27.21 -27.13
C SER A 319 34.30 28.17 -27.76
N PHE A 320 33.44 28.74 -26.91
CA PHE A 320 32.37 29.63 -27.31
C PHE A 320 32.28 30.83 -26.38
N PHE A 321 31.74 31.91 -26.92
CA PHE A 321 31.58 33.17 -26.21
C PHE A 321 30.10 33.57 -26.23
N LEU A 322 29.69 34.39 -25.27
CA LEU A 322 28.36 34.97 -25.25
C LEU A 322 28.38 36.34 -25.91
N LYS A 323 27.49 36.54 -26.87
CA LYS A 323 27.18 37.84 -27.46
C LYS A 323 25.67 38.00 -27.40
N ASP A 324 25.20 39.02 -26.70
CA ASP A 324 23.78 39.27 -26.44
C ASP A 324 23.04 38.05 -25.83
N GLY A 325 23.71 37.34 -24.92
CA GLY A 325 23.17 36.13 -24.27
C GLY A 325 23.06 34.91 -25.20
N LYS A 326 23.64 34.96 -26.41
CA LYS A 326 23.64 33.86 -27.37
C LYS A 326 25.06 33.34 -27.63
N PRO A 327 25.23 32.03 -27.87
CA PRO A 327 26.55 31.45 -28.10
C PRO A 327 27.08 31.84 -29.49
N VAL A 328 28.34 32.26 -29.56
CA VAL A 328 29.08 32.57 -30.79
C VAL A 328 30.46 31.90 -30.77
N CYS A 329 31.00 31.56 -31.93
CA CYS A 329 32.35 30.99 -32.01
C CYS A 329 33.42 32.08 -31.82
N LYS A 330 34.66 31.66 -31.53
CA LYS A 330 35.83 32.54 -31.33
C LYS A 330 36.03 33.61 -32.42
N LEU A 331 35.68 33.31 -33.68
CA LEU A 331 35.78 34.28 -34.79
C LEU A 331 34.74 35.39 -34.71
N HIS A 332 33.53 35.09 -34.22
CA HIS A 332 32.41 36.03 -34.11
C HIS A 332 32.33 36.69 -32.72
N ALA A 333 33.16 36.24 -31.78
CA ALA A 333 33.33 36.83 -30.46
C ALA A 333 34.11 38.15 -30.48
N LYS A 334 35.06 38.30 -31.41
CA LYS A 334 35.89 39.51 -31.49
C LYS A 334 35.08 40.69 -32.04
N PRO A 335 35.09 41.88 -31.39
CA PRO A 335 34.56 43.08 -32.01
C PRO A 335 35.36 43.36 -33.29
N LYS A 336 34.65 43.65 -34.39
CA LYS A 336 35.28 44.13 -35.62
C LYS A 336 36.03 45.42 -35.27
N LEU A 337 37.34 45.35 -35.12
CA LEU A 337 38.19 46.54 -35.02
C LEU A 337 37.91 47.38 -36.27
N LYS A 338 37.25 48.53 -36.09
CA LYS A 338 37.09 49.52 -37.16
C LYS A 338 38.50 49.88 -37.62
N ARG A 339 38.87 49.47 -38.83
CA ARG A 339 40.11 49.91 -39.47
C ARG A 339 39.95 51.41 -39.77
N GLU A 340 40.57 52.26 -38.97
CA GLU A 340 40.70 53.66 -39.32
C GLU A 340 41.61 53.76 -40.55
N VAL A 341 41.02 54.11 -41.68
CA VAL A 341 41.74 54.47 -42.89
C VAL A 341 42.37 55.83 -42.65
N LYS A 342 43.67 55.88 -42.32
CA LYS A 342 44.42 57.14 -42.35
C LYS A 342 44.46 57.63 -43.80
N LYS A 343 43.76 58.73 -44.08
CA LYS A 343 43.90 59.46 -45.34
C LYS A 343 45.34 59.97 -45.46
N PRO A 344 46.03 59.76 -46.60
CA PRO A 344 47.30 60.42 -46.84
C PRO A 344 47.04 61.92 -47.06
N LEU A 345 47.90 62.74 -46.44
CA LEU A 345 48.03 64.18 -46.71
C LEU A 345 49.10 64.40 -47.77
#